data_AF-A0A957T8W8-F1
#
_entry.id   AF-A0A957T8W8-F1
#
_cell.length_a   1.000
_cell.length_b   1.000
_cell.length_c   1.000
_cell.angle_alpha   90.00
_cell.angle_beta   90.00
_cell.angle_gamma   90.00
#
_symmetry.space_group_name_H-M   'P 1'
#
loop_
_entity.id
_entity.type
_entity.pdbx_description
1 polymer ?
#
loop_
_entity_poly.entity_id
_entity_poly.type
_entity_poly.pdbx_seq_one_letter_code
_entity_poly.pdbx_strand_id
1 'polypeptide(L)'
;TSPYAILDWENFIRFTLVEQGAMVRGVADFPFTRQYRNTTPYLYFIQQQIEWGLWWPLGIVAALGTFWSLSRMLAMKALPGEILAWAWLVPYFGLTGAFLAKFNRYMSPVLPFALLFAAGLCWWLWQWADDRRRTADGWATSPAVDGATRNSQSAIRNLQLATRSLALLLATIGVAGGLFWSAAYVNGVYGTPHPWALAARWMAENVPAGSTVLCEQWDDCMPWGVPDEPQVNAINSQIRRIDWGPYEEDTAQKYEILRQKLREADYVAYSSKRIYDSVDELPERYPMTTRYYDLMFSGELGFEIAYAASTPPRLFGIEFPDQAADESWSLYDHPQVTIFRKVRDLSDAEFASLLGGAWEGAVPYYRGEDSPIDPLLTALGLGSNPSSQRSGLLNGVIALLRGEERQPAPVEPPDDLTSLDLDIPLDQLPVVDDYRWNNQASQNTLLAIGWWWLVVAVLGWLAWPIAFVLFRPLRDRGYMLSRALGWLLAGWILWVLAGLGVAHNTVTNAWLAAALVGVLGLVALVWNWREMIAFLRRSGPILLVGEAIFAVAYLFFVVIRMYNPDLWQPWYGGEKFMEFAFLNGILRSPTFPPVDPHFAGGFINYYYFGIYLVAY
;
A
#
# COMPACT_ATOMS: atom_id res chain seq x y z
N THR A 1 12.05 0.08 -4.57
CA THR A 1 13.36 -0.59 -4.71
C THR A 1 14.43 0.43 -4.37
N SER A 2 15.18 0.24 -3.28
CA SER A 2 16.20 1.21 -2.82
C SER A 2 17.57 0.82 -3.38
N PRO A 3 18.15 1.62 -4.29
CA PRO A 3 19.51 1.41 -4.83
C PRO A 3 20.59 1.28 -3.75
N TYR A 4 20.39 1.96 -2.62
CA TYR A 4 21.29 1.95 -1.48
C TYR A 4 21.41 0.58 -0.81
N ALA A 5 20.47 -0.35 -1.03
CA ALA A 5 20.66 -1.74 -0.61
C ALA A 5 21.88 -2.41 -1.28
N ILE A 6 22.41 -1.84 -2.36
CA ILE A 6 23.63 -2.30 -3.04
C ILE A 6 24.75 -1.27 -2.90
N LEU A 7 24.44 0.02 -3.09
CA LEU A 7 25.44 1.09 -3.09
C LEU A 7 25.97 1.44 -1.69
N ASP A 8 25.14 1.30 -0.65
CA ASP A 8 25.48 1.63 0.73
C ASP A 8 24.69 0.76 1.70
N TRP A 9 25.13 -0.49 1.81
CA TRP A 9 24.44 -1.52 2.60
C TRP A 9 24.30 -1.14 4.08
N GLU A 10 25.33 -0.52 4.67
CA GLU A 10 25.34 -0.18 6.10
C GLU A 10 24.30 0.88 6.42
N ASN A 11 24.28 1.99 5.69
CA ASN A 11 23.28 3.05 5.89
C ASN A 11 21.89 2.57 5.50
N PHE A 12 21.75 1.73 4.46
CA PHE A 12 20.46 1.12 4.13
C PHE A 12 19.90 0.31 5.30
N ILE A 13 20.70 -0.57 5.91
CA ILE A 13 20.27 -1.35 7.07
C ILE A 13 19.87 -0.44 8.23
N ARG A 14 20.67 0.58 8.54
CA ARG A 14 20.41 1.50 9.65
C ARG A 14 19.12 2.29 9.44
N PHE A 15 19.04 3.09 8.38
CA PHE A 15 17.92 3.99 8.17
C PHE A 15 16.65 3.26 7.71
N THR A 16 16.78 2.21 6.89
CA THR A 16 15.60 1.51 6.35
C THR A 16 15.14 0.37 7.25
N LEU A 17 16.04 -0.50 7.75
CA LEU A 17 15.59 -1.65 8.55
C LEU A 17 15.51 -1.33 10.05
N VAL A 18 16.46 -0.57 10.61
CA VAL A 18 16.48 -0.29 12.05
C VAL A 18 15.52 0.83 12.42
N GLU A 19 15.61 2.00 11.77
CA GLU A 19 14.76 3.16 12.11
C GLU A 19 13.30 2.98 11.68
N GLN A 20 13.03 2.62 10.41
CA GLN A 20 11.64 2.31 10.02
C GLN A 20 11.11 1.09 10.79
N GLY A 21 11.99 0.12 11.11
CA GLY A 21 11.67 -1.01 11.99
C GLY A 21 11.29 -0.57 13.39
N ALA A 22 11.87 0.51 13.92
CA ALA A 22 11.51 1.08 15.22
C ALA A 22 10.14 1.76 15.16
N MET A 23 9.83 2.47 14.09
CA MET A 23 8.50 3.06 13.85
C MET A 23 7.42 1.98 13.78
N VAL A 24 7.56 0.99 12.88
CA VAL A 24 6.50 -0.01 12.65
C VAL A 24 6.27 -0.94 13.83
N ARG A 25 7.23 -1.09 14.76
CA ARG A 25 7.06 -1.84 16.01
C ARG A 25 6.62 -0.98 17.19
N GLY A 26 6.47 0.33 16.99
CA GLY A 26 6.06 1.26 18.05
C GLY A 26 7.15 1.59 19.08
N VAL A 27 8.41 1.25 18.79
CA VAL A 27 9.59 1.69 19.55
C VAL A 27 9.72 3.20 19.43
N ALA A 28 9.72 3.70 18.18
CA ALA A 28 9.59 5.13 17.89
C ALA A 28 8.10 5.48 17.86
N ASP A 29 7.70 6.49 18.63
CA ASP A 29 6.31 6.88 18.78
C ASP A 29 5.94 7.99 17.79
N PHE A 30 5.05 7.69 16.86
CA PHE A 30 4.54 8.66 15.87
C PHE A 30 3.03 8.86 16.02
N PRO A 31 2.50 10.09 15.92
CA PRO A 31 1.08 10.38 16.12
C PRO A 31 0.13 9.47 15.33
N PHE A 32 0.37 9.31 14.01
CA PHE A 32 -0.48 8.51 13.13
C PHE A 32 -0.49 7.00 13.44
N THR A 33 0.46 6.50 14.26
CA THR A 33 0.47 5.09 14.68
C THR A 33 -0.27 4.83 15.99
N ARG A 34 -0.64 5.88 16.74
CA ARG A 34 -1.21 5.75 18.09
C ARG A 34 -2.62 5.14 18.08
N GLN A 35 -3.38 5.34 17.01
CA GLN A 35 -4.69 4.71 16.78
C GLN A 35 -4.67 3.17 16.86
N TYR A 36 -3.49 2.54 16.81
CA TYR A 36 -3.36 1.08 16.85
C TYR A 36 -2.95 0.54 18.23
N ARG A 37 -2.82 1.38 19.27
CA ARG A 37 -2.19 1.01 20.55
C ARG A 37 -2.95 -0.04 21.36
N ASN A 38 -4.26 -0.21 21.19
CA ASN A 38 -5.03 -1.28 21.85
C ASN A 38 -5.55 -2.36 20.89
N THR A 39 -4.90 -2.51 19.73
CA THR A 39 -5.28 -3.52 18.73
C THR A 39 -4.45 -4.81 18.88
N THR A 40 -5.09 -5.96 18.68
CA THR A 40 -4.39 -7.25 18.74
C THR A 40 -3.59 -7.50 17.46
N PRO A 41 -2.26 -7.71 17.53
CA PRO A 41 -1.45 -8.04 16.35
C PRO A 41 -1.98 -9.27 15.61
N TYR A 42 -1.78 -9.33 14.30
CA TYR A 42 -2.36 -10.29 13.35
C TYR A 42 -3.88 -10.27 13.24
N LEU A 43 -4.62 -10.34 14.35
CA LEU A 43 -6.08 -10.41 14.36
C LEU A 43 -6.72 -9.14 13.81
N TYR A 44 -6.19 -7.97 14.15
CA TYR A 44 -6.68 -6.69 13.62
C TYR A 44 -6.61 -6.66 12.08
N PHE A 45 -5.49 -7.10 11.50
CA PHE A 45 -5.35 -7.18 10.04
C PHE A 45 -6.38 -8.15 9.43
N ILE A 46 -6.55 -9.34 10.01
CA ILE A 46 -7.51 -10.32 9.52
C ILE A 46 -8.93 -9.75 9.58
N GLN A 47 -9.29 -9.12 10.70
CA GLN A 47 -10.60 -8.50 10.89
C GLN A 47 -10.85 -7.41 9.85
N GLN A 48 -9.94 -6.44 9.73
CA GLN A 48 -10.11 -5.31 8.81
C GLN A 48 -10.18 -5.76 7.33
N GLN A 49 -9.43 -6.80 6.95
CA GLN A 49 -9.50 -7.35 5.59
C GLN A 49 -10.80 -8.12 5.32
N ILE A 50 -11.36 -8.82 6.31
CA ILE A 50 -12.63 -9.53 6.14
C ILE A 50 -13.81 -8.55 6.17
N GLU A 51 -13.81 -7.59 7.09
CA GLU A 51 -14.91 -6.65 7.29
C GLU A 51 -14.98 -5.60 6.19
N TRP A 52 -13.85 -4.97 5.87
CA TRP A 52 -13.80 -3.81 4.99
C TRP A 52 -13.11 -4.10 3.66
N GLY A 53 -11.95 -4.75 3.68
CA GLY A 53 -11.19 -5.03 2.45
C GLY A 53 -11.94 -5.88 1.43
N LEU A 54 -12.39 -7.07 1.83
CA LEU A 54 -13.11 -8.03 0.99
C LEU A 54 -14.63 -8.04 1.22
N TRP A 55 -15.07 -7.53 2.38
CA TRP A 55 -16.42 -7.68 2.93
C TRP A 55 -16.81 -9.12 3.26
N TRP A 56 -17.70 -9.28 4.24
CA TRP A 56 -18.01 -10.57 4.88
C TRP A 56 -18.17 -11.75 3.92
N PRO A 57 -18.94 -11.68 2.82
CA PRO A 57 -19.14 -12.85 1.96
C PRO A 57 -17.86 -13.34 1.29
N LEU A 58 -17.06 -12.45 0.69
CA LEU A 58 -15.81 -12.82 0.05
C LEU A 58 -14.71 -13.07 1.09
N GLY A 59 -14.67 -12.28 2.16
CA GLY A 59 -13.74 -12.45 3.28
C GLY A 59 -13.87 -13.82 3.94
N ILE A 60 -15.09 -14.30 4.20
CA ILE A 60 -15.33 -15.64 4.76
C ILE A 60 -14.88 -16.73 3.78
N VAL A 61 -15.21 -16.61 2.49
CA VAL A 61 -14.80 -17.59 1.46
C VAL A 61 -13.27 -17.63 1.33
N ALA A 62 -12.60 -16.47 1.40
CA ALA A 62 -11.15 -16.36 1.43
C ALA A 62 -10.53 -16.96 2.70
N ALA A 63 -11.11 -16.73 3.86
CA ALA A 63 -10.67 -17.31 5.13
C ALA A 63 -10.81 -18.85 5.13
N LEU A 64 -11.95 -19.38 4.64
CA LEU A 64 -12.17 -20.81 4.47
C LEU A 64 -11.15 -21.43 3.51
N GLY A 65 -10.89 -20.77 2.37
CA GLY A 65 -9.87 -21.20 1.41
C GLY A 65 -8.47 -21.24 2.03
N THR A 66 -8.11 -20.19 2.76
CA THR A 66 -6.82 -20.08 3.45
C THR A 66 -6.66 -21.17 4.50
N PHE A 67 -7.68 -21.41 5.33
CA PHE A 67 -7.68 -22.50 6.31
C PHE A 67 -7.58 -23.87 5.65
N TRP A 68 -8.31 -24.08 4.55
CA TRP A 68 -8.22 -25.31 3.76
C TRP A 68 -6.79 -25.53 3.24
N SER A 69 -6.16 -24.53 2.63
CA SER A 69 -4.79 -24.65 2.13
C SER A 69 -3.79 -24.90 3.26
N LEU A 70 -3.94 -24.19 4.39
CA LEU A 70 -3.10 -24.38 5.57
C LEU A 70 -3.22 -25.81 6.13
N SER A 71 -4.44 -26.35 6.22
CA SER A 71 -4.68 -27.71 6.70
C SER A 71 -3.99 -28.76 5.81
N ARG A 72 -3.94 -28.52 4.50
CA ARG A 72 -3.22 -29.37 3.55
C ARG A 72 -1.71 -29.26 3.71
N MET A 73 -1.19 -28.06 3.94
CA MET A 73 0.24 -27.85 4.23
C MET A 73 0.65 -28.59 5.50
N LEU A 74 -0.08 -28.44 6.59
CA LEU A 74 0.21 -29.11 7.87
C LEU A 74 0.05 -30.63 7.78
N ALA A 75 -0.87 -31.12 6.95
CA ALA A 75 -1.03 -32.54 6.68
C ALA A 75 -0.03 -33.11 5.66
N MET A 76 0.95 -32.32 5.20
CA MET A 76 1.94 -32.69 4.17
C MET A 76 1.29 -33.13 2.84
N LYS A 77 0.14 -32.54 2.49
CA LYS A 77 -0.65 -32.79 1.27
C LYS A 77 -0.72 -31.56 0.34
N ALA A 78 0.05 -30.52 0.64
CA ALA A 78 0.11 -29.32 -0.18
C ALA A 78 0.82 -29.59 -1.52
N LEU A 79 0.31 -28.99 -2.59
CA LEU A 79 0.95 -28.99 -3.90
C LEU A 79 2.22 -28.12 -3.86
N PRO A 80 3.22 -28.34 -4.72
CA PRO A 80 4.41 -27.49 -4.78
C PRO A 80 4.10 -25.99 -4.96
N GLY A 81 3.06 -25.66 -5.72
CA GLY A 81 2.61 -24.27 -5.86
C GLY A 81 2.00 -23.68 -4.58
N GLU A 82 1.30 -24.49 -3.77
CA GLU A 82 0.80 -24.06 -2.46
C GLU A 82 1.96 -23.86 -1.49
N ILE A 83 2.97 -24.74 -1.50
CA ILE A 83 4.18 -24.61 -0.70
C ILE A 83 4.92 -23.32 -1.08
N LEU A 84 5.04 -23.01 -2.37
CA LEU A 84 5.66 -21.76 -2.82
C LEU A 84 4.89 -20.52 -2.36
N ALA A 85 3.56 -20.55 -2.45
CA ALA A 85 2.72 -19.47 -1.93
C ALA A 85 2.91 -19.28 -0.41
N TRP A 86 2.89 -20.37 0.37
CA TRP A 86 3.12 -20.32 1.81
C TRP A 86 4.55 -19.92 2.18
N ALA A 87 5.57 -20.31 1.40
CA ALA A 87 6.95 -19.91 1.60
C ALA A 87 7.16 -18.39 1.51
N TRP A 88 6.27 -17.68 0.81
CA TRP A 88 6.25 -16.22 0.77
C TRP A 88 5.28 -15.62 1.80
N LEU A 89 4.08 -16.17 1.92
CA LEU A 89 3.05 -15.68 2.85
C LEU A 89 3.46 -15.78 4.32
N VAL A 90 4.04 -16.90 4.74
CA VAL A 90 4.40 -17.11 6.16
C VAL A 90 5.44 -16.09 6.62
N PRO A 91 6.58 -15.88 5.91
CA PRO A 91 7.52 -14.83 6.30
C PRO A 91 6.91 -13.43 6.22
N TYR A 92 6.16 -13.13 5.16
CA TYR A 92 5.59 -11.80 4.96
C TYR A 92 4.57 -11.45 6.04
N PHE A 93 3.52 -12.26 6.20
CA PHE A 93 2.47 -12.04 7.21
C PHE A 93 3.00 -12.24 8.62
N GLY A 94 3.93 -13.17 8.84
CA GLY A 94 4.61 -13.38 10.13
C GLY A 94 5.31 -12.11 10.63
N LEU A 95 5.97 -11.38 9.73
CA LEU A 95 6.64 -10.11 10.03
C LEU A 95 5.66 -8.93 10.11
N THR A 96 4.90 -8.71 9.03
CA THR A 96 4.02 -7.53 8.90
C THR A 96 2.84 -7.57 9.86
N GLY A 97 2.33 -8.77 10.15
CA GLY A 97 1.24 -8.96 11.12
C GLY A 97 1.62 -8.59 12.56
N ALA A 98 2.92 -8.55 12.87
CA ALA A 98 3.44 -8.10 14.17
C ALA A 98 3.54 -6.57 14.32
N PHE A 99 3.35 -5.81 13.24
CA PHE A 99 3.53 -4.36 13.29
C PHE A 99 2.49 -3.67 14.17
N LEU A 100 2.92 -2.61 14.88
CA LEU A 100 2.04 -1.63 15.49
C LEU A 100 1.31 -0.82 14.41
N ALA A 101 2.01 -0.38 13.36
CA ALA A 101 1.41 0.33 12.24
C ALA A 101 0.61 -0.65 11.37
N LYS A 102 -0.73 -0.57 11.44
CA LYS A 102 -1.63 -1.60 10.87
C LYS A 102 -2.49 -1.14 9.69
N PHE A 103 -1.98 -0.23 8.86
CA PHE A 103 -2.67 0.19 7.65
C PHE A 103 -3.08 -0.99 6.77
N ASN A 104 -4.34 -1.00 6.32
CA ASN A 104 -4.89 -2.10 5.50
C ASN A 104 -4.07 -2.39 4.23
N ARG A 105 -3.44 -1.38 3.63
CA ARG A 105 -2.58 -1.54 2.45
C ARG A 105 -1.40 -2.49 2.65
N TYR A 106 -0.93 -2.70 3.88
CA TYR A 106 0.13 -3.67 4.16
C TYR A 106 -0.32 -5.12 3.96
N MET A 107 -1.63 -5.37 3.93
CA MET A 107 -2.18 -6.70 3.65
C MET A 107 -2.53 -6.91 2.18
N SER A 108 -2.49 -5.87 1.33
CA SER A 108 -2.78 -6.01 -0.10
C SER A 108 -1.93 -7.09 -0.79
N PRO A 109 -0.64 -7.31 -0.44
CA PRO A 109 0.14 -8.41 -1.00
C PRO A 109 -0.31 -9.83 -0.58
N VAL A 110 -1.05 -9.97 0.53
CA VAL A 110 -1.59 -11.25 1.03
C VAL A 110 -2.88 -11.65 0.29
N LEU A 111 -3.71 -10.67 -0.07
CA LEU A 111 -5.05 -10.91 -0.62
C LEU A 111 -5.09 -11.78 -1.88
N PRO A 112 -4.21 -11.60 -2.89
CA PRO A 112 -4.22 -12.45 -4.08
C PRO A 112 -4.07 -13.94 -3.73
N PHE A 113 -3.23 -14.27 -2.76
CA PHE A 113 -3.04 -15.66 -2.34
C PHE A 113 -4.24 -16.20 -1.56
N ALA A 114 -4.83 -15.40 -0.67
CA ALA A 114 -6.06 -15.78 0.03
C ALA A 114 -7.21 -16.07 -0.95
N LEU A 115 -7.35 -15.24 -1.99
CA LEU A 115 -8.32 -15.43 -3.08
C LEU A 115 -8.00 -16.66 -3.94
N LEU A 116 -6.71 -16.91 -4.23
CA LEU A 116 -6.28 -18.14 -4.91
C LEU A 116 -6.59 -19.39 -4.10
N PHE A 117 -6.40 -19.36 -2.78
CA PHE A 117 -6.78 -20.46 -1.90
C PHE A 117 -8.30 -20.65 -1.84
N ALA A 118 -9.07 -19.56 -1.88
CA ALA A 118 -10.53 -19.60 -1.99
C ALA A 118 -11.00 -20.30 -3.27
N ALA A 119 -10.42 -19.90 -4.41
CA ALA A 119 -10.66 -20.54 -5.70
C ALA A 119 -10.21 -22.01 -5.68
N GLY A 120 -9.05 -22.30 -5.06
CA GLY A 120 -8.52 -23.64 -4.86
C GLY A 120 -9.45 -24.54 -4.07
N LEU A 121 -10.05 -24.05 -2.98
CA LEU A 121 -11.06 -24.76 -2.19
C LEU A 121 -12.31 -25.08 -3.04
N CYS A 122 -12.85 -24.09 -3.76
CA CYS A 122 -14.02 -24.29 -4.61
C CYS A 122 -13.73 -25.34 -5.70
N TRP A 123 -12.57 -25.25 -6.34
CA TRP A 123 -12.12 -26.22 -7.34
C TRP A 123 -11.91 -27.61 -6.75
N TRP A 124 -11.30 -27.70 -5.57
CA TRP A 124 -11.08 -28.97 -4.88
C TRP A 124 -12.40 -29.66 -4.51
N LEU A 125 -13.38 -28.92 -3.97
CA LEU A 125 -14.72 -29.45 -3.69
C LEU A 125 -15.39 -29.99 -4.95
N TRP A 126 -15.25 -29.28 -6.06
CA TRP A 126 -15.77 -29.71 -7.36
C TRP A 126 -15.11 -31.01 -7.84
N GLN A 127 -13.78 -31.05 -7.84
CA GLN A 127 -13.01 -32.23 -8.31
C GLN A 127 -13.21 -33.45 -7.41
N TRP A 128 -13.25 -33.25 -6.09
CA TRP A 128 -13.53 -34.32 -5.13
C TRP A 128 -14.88 -35.00 -5.40
N ALA A 129 -15.87 -34.23 -5.82
CA ALA A 129 -17.18 -34.73 -6.19
C ALA A 129 -17.11 -35.62 -7.46
N ASP A 130 -16.21 -35.31 -8.39
CA ASP A 130 -16.04 -36.03 -9.66
C ASP A 130 -15.24 -37.32 -9.49
N ASP A 131 -14.17 -37.30 -8.70
CA ASP A 131 -13.33 -38.46 -8.47
C ASP A 131 -14.08 -39.57 -7.72
N ARG A 132 -14.92 -39.25 -6.73
CA ARG A 132 -15.72 -40.27 -6.01
C ARG A 132 -16.72 -41.00 -6.91
N ARG A 133 -17.22 -40.33 -7.96
CA ARG A 133 -18.07 -40.98 -8.95
C ARG A 133 -17.28 -41.97 -9.80
N ARG A 134 -16.08 -41.60 -10.25
CA ARG A 134 -15.21 -42.51 -11.02
C ARG A 134 -14.86 -43.76 -10.23
N THR A 135 -14.55 -43.63 -8.94
CA THR A 135 -14.29 -44.79 -8.08
C THR A 135 -15.53 -45.66 -7.87
N ALA A 136 -16.71 -45.05 -7.71
CA ALA A 136 -17.98 -45.77 -7.57
C ALA A 136 -18.39 -46.51 -8.86
N ASP A 137 -18.23 -45.86 -10.02
CA ASP A 137 -18.50 -46.45 -11.33
C ASP A 137 -17.50 -47.59 -11.64
N GLY A 138 -16.25 -47.47 -11.19
CA GLY A 138 -15.24 -48.54 -11.31
C GLY A 138 -15.45 -49.75 -10.38
N TRP A 139 -16.12 -49.58 -9.24
CA TRP A 139 -16.56 -50.70 -8.39
C TRP A 139 -17.83 -51.38 -8.91
N ALA A 140 -18.66 -50.67 -9.68
CA ALA A 140 -19.90 -51.21 -10.25
C ALA A 140 -19.67 -52.19 -11.43
N THR A 141 -18.45 -52.27 -11.98
CA THR A 141 -18.09 -53.22 -13.05
C THR A 141 -17.63 -54.60 -12.54
N SER A 142 -17.64 -54.84 -11.23
CA SER A 142 -17.32 -56.15 -10.65
C SER A 142 -18.60 -57.02 -10.53
N PRO A 143 -18.66 -58.26 -11.05
CA PRO A 143 -19.93 -58.99 -11.29
C PRO A 143 -20.68 -59.54 -10.06
N ALA A 144 -20.39 -59.09 -8.83
CA ALA A 144 -20.73 -59.87 -7.63
C ALA A 144 -21.63 -59.19 -6.56
N VAL A 145 -22.26 -58.03 -6.78
CA VAL A 145 -23.07 -57.39 -5.72
C VAL A 145 -24.33 -56.68 -6.26
N ASP A 146 -25.46 -57.39 -6.35
CA ASP A 146 -26.69 -56.90 -7.01
C ASP A 146 -27.82 -56.39 -6.09
N GLY A 147 -27.60 -56.23 -4.78
CA GLY A 147 -28.64 -55.76 -3.84
C GLY A 147 -28.30 -54.50 -3.06
N ALA A 148 -27.08 -54.40 -2.53
CA ALA A 148 -26.63 -53.29 -1.68
C ALA A 148 -26.16 -52.05 -2.47
N THR A 149 -26.09 -52.15 -3.80
CA THR A 149 -25.46 -51.17 -4.70
C THR A 149 -26.35 -49.99 -5.08
N ARG A 150 -27.68 -50.17 -5.20
CA ARG A 150 -28.60 -49.07 -5.59
C ARG A 150 -28.73 -47.96 -4.54
N ASN A 151 -28.85 -48.32 -3.25
CA ASN A 151 -28.91 -47.33 -2.16
C ASN A 151 -27.56 -46.63 -1.95
N SER A 152 -26.45 -47.35 -2.20
CA SER A 152 -25.10 -46.78 -2.17
C SER A 152 -24.88 -45.79 -3.34
N GLN A 153 -25.33 -46.12 -4.55
CA GLN A 153 -25.23 -45.26 -5.72
C GLN A 153 -26.08 -43.98 -5.61
N SER A 154 -27.30 -44.07 -5.07
CA SER A 154 -28.14 -42.89 -4.84
C SER A 154 -27.56 -41.99 -3.75
N ALA A 155 -27.01 -42.55 -2.68
CA ALA A 155 -26.31 -41.80 -1.63
C ALA A 155 -25.06 -41.08 -2.17
N ILE A 156 -24.24 -41.75 -3.00
CA ILE A 156 -23.06 -41.16 -3.64
C ILE A 156 -23.46 -40.02 -4.58
N ARG A 157 -24.54 -40.19 -5.37
CA ARG A 157 -25.07 -39.15 -6.26
C ARG A 157 -25.57 -37.93 -5.47
N ASN A 158 -26.28 -38.15 -4.37
CA ASN A 158 -26.78 -37.07 -3.52
C ASN A 158 -25.63 -36.30 -2.85
N LEU A 159 -24.60 -37.03 -2.38
CA LEU A 159 -23.38 -36.42 -1.83
C LEU A 159 -22.63 -35.60 -2.88
N GLN A 160 -22.50 -36.11 -4.11
CA GLN A 160 -21.89 -35.39 -5.23
C GLN A 160 -22.64 -34.09 -5.57
N LEU A 161 -23.96 -34.18 -5.66
CA LEU A 161 -24.78 -33.00 -5.94
C LEU A 161 -24.63 -31.97 -4.81
N ALA A 162 -24.66 -32.42 -3.56
CA ALA A 162 -24.46 -31.55 -2.40
C ALA A 162 -23.09 -30.85 -2.42
N THR A 163 -22.00 -31.56 -2.72
CA THR A 163 -20.66 -30.95 -2.75
C THR A 163 -20.43 -30.03 -3.93
N ARG A 164 -20.96 -30.36 -5.12
CA ARG A 164 -20.93 -29.43 -6.27
C ARG A 164 -21.77 -28.17 -6.00
N SER A 165 -22.95 -28.34 -5.43
CA SER A 165 -23.79 -27.22 -5.02
C SER A 165 -23.10 -26.35 -3.99
N LEU A 166 -22.38 -26.94 -3.02
CA LEU A 166 -21.56 -26.20 -2.07
C LEU A 166 -20.42 -25.43 -2.75
N ALA A 167 -19.69 -26.07 -3.67
CA ALA A 167 -18.61 -25.41 -4.42
C ALA A 167 -19.13 -24.21 -5.23
N LEU A 168 -20.24 -24.38 -5.95
CA LEU A 168 -20.90 -23.31 -6.70
C LEU A 168 -21.43 -22.22 -5.78
N LEU A 169 -22.02 -22.59 -4.65
CA LEU A 169 -22.54 -21.65 -3.67
C LEU A 169 -21.41 -20.77 -3.11
N LEU A 170 -20.29 -21.36 -2.69
CA LEU A 170 -19.13 -20.60 -2.19
C LEU A 170 -18.55 -19.68 -3.27
N ALA A 171 -18.37 -20.17 -4.50
CA ALA A 171 -17.89 -19.36 -5.60
C ALA A 171 -18.84 -18.20 -5.93
N THR A 172 -20.16 -18.47 -5.93
CA THR A 172 -21.19 -17.46 -6.21
C THR A 172 -21.24 -16.42 -5.09
N ILE A 173 -21.24 -16.84 -3.83
CA ILE A 173 -21.22 -15.95 -2.66
C ILE A 173 -19.97 -15.07 -2.68
N GLY A 174 -18.79 -15.65 -2.94
CA GLY A 174 -17.55 -14.89 -2.98
C GLY A 174 -17.54 -13.85 -4.11
N VAL A 175 -17.84 -14.27 -5.35
CA VAL A 175 -17.83 -13.36 -6.51
C VAL A 175 -18.94 -12.31 -6.42
N ALA A 176 -20.18 -12.73 -6.14
CA ALA A 176 -21.30 -11.80 -6.04
C ALA A 176 -21.13 -10.85 -4.85
N GLY A 177 -20.59 -11.32 -3.72
CA GLY A 177 -20.28 -10.50 -2.56
C GLY A 177 -19.20 -9.46 -2.84
N GLY A 178 -18.09 -9.85 -3.48
CA GLY A 178 -17.04 -8.92 -3.88
C GLY A 178 -17.51 -7.88 -4.89
N LEU A 179 -18.31 -8.29 -5.88
CA LEU A 179 -18.92 -7.37 -6.86
C LEU A 179 -19.93 -6.44 -6.20
N PHE A 180 -20.77 -6.95 -5.29
CA PHE A 180 -21.72 -6.14 -4.53
C PHE A 180 -21.00 -5.08 -3.71
N TRP A 181 -19.94 -5.47 -2.99
CA TRP A 181 -19.18 -4.55 -2.16
C TRP A 181 -18.46 -3.48 -2.99
N SER A 182 -17.83 -3.90 -4.09
CA SER A 182 -17.21 -2.96 -5.04
C SER A 182 -18.23 -1.96 -5.61
N ALA A 183 -19.42 -2.44 -5.98
CA ALA A 183 -20.49 -1.57 -6.48
C ALA A 183 -21.01 -0.63 -5.40
N ALA A 184 -21.13 -1.08 -4.15
CA ALA A 184 -21.54 -0.24 -3.02
C ALA A 184 -20.52 0.87 -2.74
N TYR A 185 -19.24 0.54 -2.77
CA TYR A 185 -18.16 1.51 -2.59
C TYR A 185 -18.14 2.53 -3.72
N VAL A 186 -18.14 2.09 -4.99
CA VAL A 186 -18.13 2.99 -6.14
C VAL A 186 -19.38 3.88 -6.16
N ASN A 187 -20.56 3.34 -5.84
CA ASN A 187 -21.79 4.13 -5.85
C ASN A 187 -21.90 5.11 -4.67
N GLY A 188 -21.42 4.72 -3.48
CA GLY A 188 -21.51 5.54 -2.27
C GLY A 188 -20.40 6.54 -2.10
N VAL A 189 -19.16 6.11 -2.29
CA VAL A 189 -17.96 6.93 -2.08
C VAL A 189 -17.69 7.75 -3.33
N TYR A 190 -17.32 7.10 -4.44
CA TYR A 190 -16.93 7.81 -5.67
C TYR A 190 -18.10 8.38 -6.47
N GLY A 191 -19.31 7.88 -6.24
CA GLY A 191 -20.54 8.34 -6.88
C GLY A 191 -21.16 9.56 -6.20
N THR A 192 -20.63 9.99 -5.05
CA THR A 192 -21.10 11.16 -4.32
C THR A 192 -20.01 12.23 -4.23
N PRO A 193 -20.37 13.53 -4.07
CA PRO A 193 -19.36 14.56 -3.88
C PRO A 193 -18.59 14.34 -2.57
N HIS A 194 -17.27 14.53 -2.63
CA HIS A 194 -16.38 14.36 -1.49
C HIS A 194 -16.85 15.17 -0.26
N PRO A 195 -16.82 14.62 0.97
CA PRO A 195 -17.29 15.30 2.19
C PRO A 195 -16.68 16.70 2.41
N TRP A 196 -15.38 16.89 2.15
CA TRP A 196 -14.76 18.21 2.23
C TRP A 196 -15.35 19.22 1.24
N ALA A 197 -15.73 18.80 0.04
CA ALA A 197 -16.36 19.69 -0.92
C ALA A 197 -17.77 20.09 -0.47
N LEU A 198 -18.54 19.13 0.07
CA LEU A 198 -19.86 19.41 0.65
C LEU A 198 -19.77 20.38 1.83
N ALA A 199 -18.82 20.14 2.74
CA ALA A 199 -18.57 21.00 3.89
C ALA A 199 -18.09 22.40 3.47
N ALA A 200 -17.19 22.51 2.49
CA ALA A 200 -16.72 23.80 1.97
C ALA A 200 -17.85 24.63 1.35
N ARG A 201 -18.77 24.01 0.60
CA ARG A 201 -19.96 24.69 0.07
C ARG A 201 -20.90 25.12 1.20
N TRP A 202 -21.15 24.25 2.17
CA TRP A 202 -21.96 24.59 3.33
C TRP A 202 -21.36 25.76 4.11
N MET A 203 -20.04 25.79 4.31
CA MET A 203 -19.35 26.90 4.99
C MET A 203 -19.49 28.22 4.22
N ALA A 204 -19.34 28.20 2.88
CA ALA A 204 -19.53 29.40 2.07
C ALA A 204 -20.95 29.98 2.17
N GLU A 205 -21.96 29.14 2.41
CA GLU A 205 -23.36 29.57 2.56
C GLU A 205 -23.71 29.99 3.99
N ASN A 206 -23.09 29.39 5.01
CA ASN A 206 -23.57 29.47 6.41
C ASN A 206 -22.57 30.12 7.39
N VAL A 207 -21.28 30.19 7.05
CA VAL A 207 -20.25 30.80 7.90
C VAL A 207 -20.05 32.26 7.48
N PRO A 208 -20.29 33.24 8.37
CA PRO A 208 -20.10 34.66 8.04
C PRO A 208 -18.67 34.99 7.63
N ALA A 209 -18.52 35.95 6.71
CA ALA A 209 -17.21 36.48 6.34
C ALA A 209 -16.48 37.07 7.55
N GLY A 210 -15.19 36.79 7.68
CA GLY A 210 -14.37 37.22 8.82
C GLY A 210 -14.48 36.34 10.07
N SER A 211 -15.36 35.33 10.08
CA SER A 211 -15.41 34.34 11.16
C SER A 211 -14.10 33.57 11.29
N THR A 212 -13.81 33.14 12.52
CA THR A 212 -12.63 32.35 12.83
C THR A 212 -12.97 30.87 13.00
N VAL A 213 -12.29 30.00 12.25
CA VAL A 213 -12.42 28.54 12.33
C VAL A 213 -11.19 27.95 13.01
N LEU A 214 -11.39 27.19 14.07
CA LEU A 214 -10.36 26.37 14.71
C LEU A 214 -10.26 25.01 14.04
N CYS A 215 -9.03 24.66 13.68
CA CYS A 215 -8.62 23.38 13.11
C CYS A 215 -7.61 22.68 14.02
N GLU A 216 -7.28 21.45 13.68
CA GLU A 216 -6.36 20.61 14.45
C GLU A 216 -5.07 20.35 13.65
N GLN A 217 -3.91 20.57 14.28
CA GLN A 217 -2.65 20.17 13.68
C GLN A 217 -2.61 18.64 13.53
N TRP A 218 -2.01 18.17 12.44
CA TRP A 218 -2.03 16.77 11.96
C TRP A 218 -3.31 16.32 11.23
N ASP A 219 -4.29 17.21 11.08
CA ASP A 219 -5.44 17.03 10.19
C ASP A 219 -5.56 18.22 9.22
N ASP A 220 -6.48 18.10 8.27
CA ASP A 220 -6.69 19.07 7.20
C ASP A 220 -7.56 20.26 7.63
N CYS A 221 -7.05 21.48 7.51
CA CYS A 221 -7.78 22.65 7.99
C CYS A 221 -8.83 23.17 6.98
N MET A 222 -10.08 23.24 7.44
CA MET A 222 -11.24 23.71 6.68
C MET A 222 -11.42 25.25 6.75
N PRO A 223 -12.15 25.87 5.82
CA PRO A 223 -12.73 25.30 4.59
C PRO A 223 -11.68 25.03 3.52
N TRP A 224 -11.86 23.95 2.75
CA TRP A 224 -11.07 23.68 1.56
C TRP A 224 -11.56 24.45 0.32
N GLY A 225 -10.67 24.61 -0.65
CA GLY A 225 -11.06 25.07 -1.97
C GLY A 225 -11.74 23.96 -2.77
N VAL A 226 -12.86 24.26 -3.42
CA VAL A 226 -13.57 23.34 -4.30
C VAL A 226 -13.13 23.60 -5.75
N PRO A 227 -12.63 22.58 -6.48
CA PRO A 227 -12.28 22.73 -7.89
C PRO A 227 -13.44 23.29 -8.71
N ASP A 228 -13.12 24.17 -9.67
CA ASP A 228 -14.08 24.78 -10.60
C ASP A 228 -15.19 25.65 -9.96
N GLU A 229 -15.07 25.99 -8.67
CA GLU A 229 -16.02 26.84 -7.94
C GLU A 229 -15.34 28.09 -7.36
N PRO A 230 -14.93 29.06 -8.21
CA PRO A 230 -14.16 30.24 -7.76
C PRO A 230 -14.95 31.14 -6.80
N GLN A 231 -16.28 31.12 -6.86
CA GLN A 231 -17.14 31.90 -5.96
C GLN A 231 -17.10 31.34 -4.53
N VAL A 232 -17.23 30.01 -4.38
CA VAL A 232 -17.10 29.32 -3.08
C VAL A 232 -15.72 29.57 -2.49
N ASN A 233 -14.68 29.44 -3.33
CA ASN A 233 -13.30 29.67 -2.91
C ASN A 233 -13.05 31.12 -2.44
N ALA A 234 -13.61 32.10 -3.15
CA ALA A 234 -13.49 33.50 -2.78
C ALA A 234 -14.21 33.82 -1.45
N ILE A 235 -15.37 33.23 -1.18
CA ILE A 235 -16.07 33.39 0.09
C ILE A 235 -15.26 32.74 1.22
N ASN A 236 -14.88 31.47 1.03
CA ASN A 236 -14.12 30.70 2.03
C ASN A 236 -12.74 31.30 2.33
N SER A 237 -12.14 32.04 1.40
CA SER A 237 -10.87 32.75 1.62
C SER A 237 -10.96 33.89 2.65
N GLN A 238 -12.18 34.36 2.96
CA GLN A 238 -12.43 35.41 3.95
C GLN A 238 -12.56 34.86 5.37
N ILE A 239 -12.55 33.54 5.54
CA ILE A 239 -12.63 32.87 6.83
C ILE A 239 -11.21 32.74 7.39
N ARG A 240 -11.00 33.23 8.62
CA ARG A 240 -9.70 33.15 9.29
C ARG A 240 -9.54 31.76 9.89
N ARG A 241 -8.37 31.14 9.66
CA ARG A 241 -8.02 29.83 10.23
C ARG A 241 -7.08 30.00 11.40
N ILE A 242 -7.35 29.30 12.48
CA ILE A 242 -6.44 29.13 13.62
C ILE A 242 -6.33 27.63 13.91
N ASP A 243 -5.23 27.24 14.52
CA ASP A 243 -4.96 25.85 14.87
C ASP A 243 -4.52 25.69 16.33
N TRP A 244 -4.55 24.44 16.79
CA TRP A 244 -3.95 23.98 18.03
C TRP A 244 -3.41 22.55 17.83
N GLY A 245 -2.57 22.07 18.76
CA GLY A 245 -1.93 20.76 18.67
C GLY A 245 -2.50 19.73 19.65
N PRO A 246 -3.49 18.90 19.26
CA PRO A 246 -4.06 17.88 20.15
C PRO A 246 -3.06 16.80 20.56
N TYR A 247 -2.07 16.50 19.72
CA TYR A 247 -1.06 15.47 20.00
C TYR A 247 0.07 15.90 20.93
N GLU A 248 0.16 17.19 21.25
CA GLU A 248 1.09 17.71 22.25
C GLU A 248 0.74 17.17 23.64
N GLU A 249 1.71 17.09 24.55
CA GLU A 249 1.46 16.59 25.90
C GLU A 249 0.43 17.46 26.65
N ASP A 250 -0.46 16.82 27.40
CA ASP A 250 -1.43 17.52 28.23
C ASP A 250 -0.74 18.23 29.38
N THR A 251 -0.77 19.56 29.35
CA THR A 251 -0.10 20.44 30.30
C THR A 251 -0.97 21.65 30.60
N ALA A 252 -0.67 22.35 31.71
CA ALA A 252 -1.32 23.63 32.03
C ALA A 252 -1.14 24.65 30.90
N GLN A 253 0.00 24.66 30.21
CA GLN A 253 0.25 25.54 29.07
C GLN A 253 -0.66 25.19 27.88
N LYS A 254 -0.80 23.90 27.55
CA LYS A 254 -1.70 23.45 26.49
C LYS A 254 -3.16 23.80 26.80
N TYR A 255 -3.57 23.68 28.06
CA TYR A 255 -4.89 24.13 28.52
C TYR A 255 -5.12 25.62 28.25
N GLU A 256 -4.17 26.49 28.60
CA GLU A 256 -4.30 27.94 28.34
C GLU A 256 -4.39 28.26 26.85
N ILE A 257 -3.59 27.56 26.02
CA ILE A 257 -3.66 27.68 24.56
C ILE A 257 -5.05 27.25 24.06
N LEU A 258 -5.53 26.06 24.46
CA LEU A 258 -6.83 25.54 24.07
C LEU A 258 -7.96 26.49 24.47
N ARG A 259 -7.97 26.97 25.73
CA ARG A 259 -8.94 27.94 26.23
C ARG A 259 -8.94 29.22 25.39
N GLN A 260 -7.76 29.79 25.11
CA GLN A 260 -7.64 30.99 24.29
C GLN A 260 -8.17 30.76 22.87
N LYS A 261 -7.82 29.62 22.25
CA LYS A 261 -8.26 29.25 20.90
C LYS A 261 -9.77 29.05 20.82
N LEU A 262 -10.36 28.36 21.79
CA LEU A 262 -11.81 28.19 21.87
C LEU A 262 -12.55 29.51 22.09
N ARG A 263 -11.98 30.46 22.84
CA ARG A 263 -12.53 31.82 22.95
C ARG A 263 -12.49 32.58 21.63
N GLU A 264 -11.39 32.46 20.89
CA GLU A 264 -11.20 33.13 19.59
C GLU A 264 -12.07 32.52 18.48
N ALA A 265 -12.32 31.20 18.51
CA ALA A 265 -13.01 30.48 17.44
C ALA A 265 -14.52 30.74 17.39
N ASP A 266 -15.08 31.09 16.24
CA ASP A 266 -16.53 31.10 16.03
C ASP A 266 -17.05 29.71 15.66
N TYR A 267 -16.19 28.91 15.02
CA TYR A 267 -16.45 27.54 14.60
C TYR A 267 -15.25 26.63 14.91
N VAL A 268 -15.51 25.35 15.14
CA VAL A 268 -14.47 24.31 15.20
C VAL A 268 -14.78 23.31 14.10
N ALA A 269 -13.77 22.95 13.29
CA ALA A 269 -13.96 22.02 12.18
C ALA A 269 -13.03 20.82 12.32
N TYR A 270 -13.62 19.64 12.44
CA TYR A 270 -12.93 18.36 12.31
C TYR A 270 -13.12 17.87 10.88
N SER A 271 -12.04 17.84 10.12
CA SER A 271 -12.03 17.35 8.74
C SER A 271 -12.13 15.83 8.65
N SER A 272 -11.80 15.13 9.73
CA SER A 272 -11.76 13.68 9.77
C SER A 272 -11.83 13.14 11.22
N LYS A 273 -11.77 11.81 11.34
CA LYS A 273 -11.69 11.11 12.64
C LYS A 273 -10.29 10.87 13.17
N ARG A 274 -9.26 11.25 12.40
CA ARG A 274 -7.85 10.86 12.62
C ARG A 274 -7.39 11.09 14.04
N ILE A 275 -7.65 12.28 14.57
CA ILE A 275 -7.03 12.71 15.82
C ILE A 275 -7.82 12.20 17.01
N TYR A 276 -9.14 12.38 17.05
CA TYR A 276 -9.93 11.96 18.21
C TYR A 276 -9.93 10.43 18.39
N ASP A 277 -9.98 9.64 17.31
CA ASP A 277 -9.82 8.17 17.40
C ASP A 277 -8.42 7.82 17.94
N SER A 278 -7.40 8.59 17.56
CA SER A 278 -6.02 8.30 17.93
C SER A 278 -5.65 8.72 19.36
N VAL A 279 -6.25 9.78 19.90
CA VAL A 279 -5.99 10.22 21.28
C VAL A 279 -6.80 9.42 22.30
N ASP A 280 -7.99 8.94 21.91
CA ASP A 280 -8.86 8.10 22.75
C ASP A 280 -8.19 6.76 23.11
N GLU A 281 -7.29 6.28 22.25
CA GLU A 281 -6.49 5.07 22.51
C GLU A 281 -5.43 5.24 23.62
N LEU A 282 -5.16 6.47 24.08
CA LEU A 282 -4.12 6.78 25.08
C LEU A 282 -4.63 7.78 26.14
N PRO A 283 -5.69 7.45 26.91
CA PRO A 283 -6.32 8.36 27.85
C PRO A 283 -5.38 8.76 29.02
N GLU A 284 -4.41 7.93 29.39
CA GLU A 284 -3.41 8.27 30.42
C GLU A 284 -2.43 9.33 29.94
N ARG A 285 -2.21 9.45 28.63
CA ARG A 285 -1.38 10.50 28.04
C ARG A 285 -2.18 11.77 27.80
N TYR A 286 -3.43 11.61 27.38
CA TYR A 286 -4.30 12.69 26.88
C TYR A 286 -5.57 12.90 27.72
N PRO A 287 -5.54 12.88 29.06
CA PRO A 287 -6.76 12.92 29.88
C PRO A 287 -7.57 14.21 29.71
N MET A 288 -6.92 15.35 29.46
CA MET A 288 -7.60 16.62 29.19
C MET A 288 -8.09 16.65 27.73
N THR A 289 -7.29 16.17 26.78
CA THR A 289 -7.64 16.20 25.36
C THR A 289 -8.79 15.25 25.00
N THR A 290 -8.82 14.04 25.57
CA THR A 290 -9.97 13.12 25.45
C THR A 290 -11.24 13.78 26.01
N ARG A 291 -11.15 14.37 27.21
CA ARG A 291 -12.26 15.10 27.82
C ARG A 291 -12.72 16.31 26.99
N TYR A 292 -11.80 16.98 26.31
CA TYR A 292 -12.14 18.06 25.38
C TYR A 292 -13.07 17.58 24.26
N TYR A 293 -12.77 16.42 23.64
CA TYR A 293 -13.63 15.88 22.59
C TYR A 293 -15.01 15.48 23.13
N ASP A 294 -15.07 14.79 24.28
CA ASP A 294 -16.34 14.42 24.92
C ASP A 294 -17.23 15.65 25.15
N LEU A 295 -16.66 16.72 25.71
CA LEU A 295 -17.38 17.95 26.00
C LEU A 295 -17.72 18.77 24.75
N MET A 296 -16.95 18.63 23.67
CA MET A 296 -17.27 19.24 22.37
C MET A 296 -18.49 18.55 21.75
N PHE A 297 -18.51 17.21 21.72
CA PHE A 297 -19.63 16.45 21.17
C PHE A 297 -20.88 16.49 22.05
N SER A 298 -20.74 16.64 23.38
CA SER A 298 -21.89 16.86 24.28
C SER A 298 -22.46 18.28 24.23
N GLY A 299 -21.68 19.23 23.70
CA GLY A 299 -22.01 20.66 23.60
C GLY A 299 -21.76 21.47 24.88
N GLU A 300 -21.19 20.85 25.91
CA GLU A 300 -20.87 21.51 27.19
C GLU A 300 -19.80 22.60 27.05
N LEU A 301 -18.95 22.55 26.01
CA LEU A 301 -18.01 23.62 25.66
C LEU A 301 -18.64 24.86 25.01
N GLY A 302 -19.98 24.92 24.89
CA GLY A 302 -20.67 26.07 24.30
C GLY A 302 -20.68 26.07 22.77
N PHE A 303 -20.47 24.89 22.18
CA PHE A 303 -20.53 24.64 20.74
C PHE A 303 -21.62 23.60 20.43
N GLU A 304 -22.26 23.71 19.28
CA GLU A 304 -23.23 22.72 18.79
C GLU A 304 -22.84 22.24 17.39
N ILE A 305 -23.20 21.01 17.03
CA ILE A 305 -22.98 20.50 15.67
C ILE A 305 -23.85 21.30 14.70
N ALA A 306 -23.22 22.11 13.85
CA ALA A 306 -23.89 22.89 12.81
C ALA A 306 -23.93 22.14 11.47
N TYR A 307 -22.96 21.26 11.25
CA TYR A 307 -22.88 20.44 10.05
C TYR A 307 -22.14 19.13 10.33
N ALA A 308 -22.63 18.03 9.76
CA ALA A 308 -21.92 16.76 9.73
C ALA A 308 -22.19 16.07 8.39
N ALA A 309 -21.15 15.54 7.77
CA ALA A 309 -21.28 14.80 6.52
C ALA A 309 -20.30 13.62 6.47
N SER A 310 -20.80 12.50 5.97
CA SER A 310 -20.03 11.31 5.61
C SER A 310 -20.67 10.66 4.38
N THR A 311 -19.86 9.99 3.57
CA THR A 311 -20.31 9.34 2.34
C THR A 311 -19.89 7.87 2.33
N PRO A 312 -20.44 7.04 3.25
CA PRO A 312 -20.08 5.63 3.35
C PRO A 312 -20.54 4.84 2.10
N PRO A 313 -20.01 3.61 1.90
CA PRO A 313 -20.49 2.70 0.86
C PRO A 313 -22.01 2.53 0.92
N ARG A 314 -22.67 2.59 -0.24
CA ARG A 314 -24.13 2.46 -0.32
C ARG A 314 -24.56 1.77 -1.61
N LEU A 315 -25.53 0.89 -1.52
CA LEU A 315 -26.13 0.25 -2.70
C LEU A 315 -27.59 -0.08 -2.45
N PHE A 316 -28.44 0.11 -3.47
CA PHE A 316 -29.89 -0.14 -3.39
C PHE A 316 -30.59 0.59 -2.21
N GLY A 317 -30.11 1.77 -1.84
CA GLY A 317 -30.65 2.55 -0.72
C GLY A 317 -30.21 2.06 0.67
N ILE A 318 -29.35 1.03 0.75
CA ILE A 318 -28.74 0.57 1.99
C ILE A 318 -27.37 1.25 2.13
N GLU A 319 -27.16 1.91 3.26
CA GLU A 319 -25.86 2.49 3.64
C GLU A 319 -25.13 1.55 4.58
N PHE A 320 -23.80 1.46 4.43
CA PHE A 320 -22.94 0.62 5.25
C PHE A 320 -21.97 1.50 6.03
N PRO A 321 -22.31 1.89 7.28
CA PRO A 321 -21.45 2.73 8.11
C PRO A 321 -20.09 2.06 8.33
N ASP A 322 -19.02 2.80 8.05
CA ASP A 322 -17.64 2.29 8.06
C ASP A 322 -16.68 3.15 8.89
N GLN A 323 -17.23 3.88 9.86
CA GLN A 323 -16.46 4.70 10.82
C GLN A 323 -15.48 3.86 11.65
N ALA A 324 -15.79 2.58 11.89
CA ALA A 324 -14.91 1.65 12.61
C ALA A 324 -13.78 1.07 11.74
N ALA A 325 -13.74 1.40 10.44
CA ALA A 325 -12.67 0.96 9.56
C ALA A 325 -11.35 1.70 9.85
N ASP A 326 -10.25 1.01 9.53
CA ASP A 326 -8.90 1.57 9.51
C ASP A 326 -8.82 2.91 8.75
N GLU A 327 -7.89 3.77 9.15
CA GLU A 327 -7.68 5.08 8.52
C GLU A 327 -7.53 5.00 7.00
N SER A 328 -6.79 4.01 6.49
CA SER A 328 -6.56 3.90 5.04
C SER A 328 -7.80 3.51 4.24
N TRP A 329 -8.90 3.14 4.90
CA TRP A 329 -10.19 2.84 4.27
C TRP A 329 -11.11 4.06 4.17
N SER A 330 -11.28 4.80 5.27
CA SER A 330 -12.32 5.84 5.39
C SER A 330 -11.78 7.26 5.32
N LEU A 331 -10.55 7.51 5.77
CA LEU A 331 -10.08 8.88 6.02
C LEU A 331 -9.73 9.65 4.74
N TYR A 332 -9.24 8.96 3.71
CA TYR A 332 -8.72 9.62 2.51
C TYR A 332 -9.80 9.81 1.44
N ASP A 333 -10.63 8.79 1.21
CA ASP A 333 -11.60 8.81 0.11
C ASP A 333 -12.96 9.42 0.52
N HIS A 334 -13.35 9.29 1.79
CA HIS A 334 -14.64 9.77 2.30
C HIS A 334 -14.63 10.07 3.81
N PRO A 335 -13.78 11.00 4.29
CA PRO A 335 -13.70 11.31 5.70
C PRO A 335 -15.02 11.85 6.25
N GLN A 336 -15.30 11.55 7.52
CA GLN A 336 -16.39 12.20 8.24
C GLN A 336 -15.98 13.60 8.65
N VAL A 337 -16.69 14.59 8.13
CA VAL A 337 -16.50 16.00 8.49
C VAL A 337 -17.54 16.41 9.51
N THR A 338 -17.10 17.07 10.58
CA THR A 338 -18.00 17.65 11.59
C THR A 338 -17.61 19.09 11.84
N ILE A 339 -18.56 20.03 11.73
CA ILE A 339 -18.36 21.44 12.01
C ILE A 339 -19.27 21.85 13.15
N PHE A 340 -18.66 22.44 14.17
CA PHE A 340 -19.32 22.96 15.34
C PHE A 340 -19.40 24.48 15.25
N ARG A 341 -20.52 25.04 15.67
CA ARG A 341 -20.75 26.48 15.78
C ARG A 341 -20.78 26.87 17.25
N LYS A 342 -20.09 27.96 17.60
CA LYS A 342 -20.19 28.55 18.94
C LYS A 342 -21.58 29.14 19.15
N VAL A 343 -22.26 28.69 20.20
CA VAL A 343 -23.56 29.22 20.64
C VAL A 343 -23.43 30.03 21.92
N ARG A 344 -22.37 29.79 22.70
CA ARG A 344 -22.15 30.43 23.99
C ARG A 344 -20.66 30.51 24.29
N ASP A 345 -20.20 31.66 24.78
CA ASP A 345 -18.86 31.76 25.34
C ASP A 345 -18.88 31.34 26.82
N LEU A 346 -17.89 30.55 27.22
CA LEU A 346 -17.74 30.08 28.59
C LEU A 346 -16.94 31.10 29.39
N SER A 347 -17.27 31.27 30.67
CA SER A 347 -16.45 32.01 31.61
C SER A 347 -15.18 31.24 31.99
N ASP A 348 -14.18 31.92 32.53
CA ASP A 348 -12.94 31.24 33.00
C ASP A 348 -13.23 30.24 34.12
N ALA A 349 -14.24 30.50 34.95
CA ALA A 349 -14.69 29.57 35.98
C ALA A 349 -15.31 28.30 35.39
N GLU A 350 -16.05 28.41 34.28
CA GLU A 350 -16.61 27.25 33.58
C GLU A 350 -15.52 26.43 32.90
N PHE A 351 -14.59 27.07 32.19
CA PHE A 351 -13.43 26.37 31.61
C PHE A 351 -12.62 25.66 32.69
N ALA A 352 -12.37 26.31 33.83
CA ALA A 352 -11.67 25.69 34.95
C ALA A 352 -12.46 24.53 35.57
N SER A 353 -13.79 24.62 35.65
CA SER A 353 -14.63 23.53 36.14
C SER A 353 -14.68 22.32 35.20
N LEU A 354 -14.62 22.56 33.88
CA LEU A 354 -14.75 21.52 32.87
C LEU A 354 -13.42 20.86 32.51
N LEU A 355 -12.34 21.64 32.41
CA LEU A 355 -11.04 21.16 31.92
C LEU A 355 -9.87 21.48 32.89
N GLY A 356 -10.07 22.35 33.87
CA GLY A 356 -9.03 22.74 34.83
C GLY A 356 -8.52 21.55 35.64
N GLY A 357 -7.20 21.39 35.70
CA GLY A 357 -6.54 20.29 36.40
C GLY A 357 -6.66 18.93 35.72
N ALA A 358 -7.38 18.81 34.59
CA ALA A 358 -7.53 17.52 33.90
C ALA A 358 -6.21 16.95 33.38
N TRP A 359 -5.19 17.80 33.19
CA TRP A 359 -3.84 17.39 32.80
C TRP A 359 -2.98 16.88 33.96
N GLU A 360 -3.37 17.04 35.23
CA GLU A 360 -2.52 16.70 36.39
C GLU A 360 -2.19 15.20 36.47
N GLY A 361 -3.08 14.35 35.94
CA GLY A 361 -2.88 12.90 35.83
C GLY A 361 -2.21 12.45 34.54
N ALA A 362 -1.87 13.37 33.62
CA ALA A 362 -1.27 13.01 32.34
C ALA A 362 0.12 12.41 32.55
N VAL A 363 0.42 11.34 31.81
CA VAL A 363 1.71 10.67 31.82
C VAL A 363 2.43 11.00 30.50
N PRO A 364 3.39 11.95 30.50
CA PRO A 364 4.07 12.35 29.28
C PRO A 364 4.77 11.18 28.60
N TYR A 365 4.70 11.13 27.27
CA TYR A 365 5.30 10.07 26.46
C TYR A 365 4.78 8.65 26.74
N TYR A 366 3.64 8.50 27.42
CA TYR A 366 3.02 7.19 27.59
C TYR A 366 2.63 6.58 26.22
N ARG A 367 2.84 5.27 26.07
CA ARG A 367 2.70 4.56 24.79
C ARG A 367 1.68 3.42 24.85
N GLY A 368 0.82 3.37 25.86
CA GLY A 368 -0.09 2.25 26.08
C GLY A 368 0.60 1.02 26.68
N GLU A 369 -0.20 0.04 27.05
CA GLU A 369 0.30 -1.28 27.44
C GLU A 369 0.81 -2.06 26.23
N ASP A 370 1.82 -2.91 26.44
CA ASP A 370 2.28 -3.81 25.40
C ASP A 370 1.25 -4.92 25.13
N SER A 371 1.21 -5.40 23.88
CA SER A 371 0.30 -6.49 23.51
C SER A 371 0.53 -7.76 24.35
N PRO A 372 -0.51 -8.56 24.66
CA PRO A 372 -0.34 -9.82 25.40
C PRO A 372 0.64 -10.82 24.75
N ILE A 373 0.87 -10.71 23.44
CA ILE A 373 1.84 -11.54 22.71
C ILE A 373 3.22 -10.88 22.56
N ASP A 374 3.43 -9.67 23.09
CA ASP A 374 4.73 -8.99 23.01
C ASP A 374 5.89 -9.83 23.58
N PRO A 375 5.75 -10.60 24.67
CA PRO A 375 6.85 -11.47 25.12
C PRO A 375 7.32 -12.45 24.04
N LEU A 376 6.39 -13.00 23.25
CA LEU A 376 6.70 -13.86 22.10
C LEU A 376 7.34 -13.05 20.96
N LEU A 377 6.78 -11.88 20.64
CA LEU A 377 7.32 -11.01 19.59
C LEU A 377 8.74 -10.54 19.95
N THR A 378 8.99 -10.13 21.19
CA THR A 378 10.29 -9.76 21.72
C THR A 378 11.28 -10.91 21.63
N ALA A 379 10.89 -12.14 21.97
CA ALA A 379 11.73 -13.33 21.80
C ALA A 379 12.08 -13.59 20.32
N LEU A 380 11.18 -13.29 19.40
CA LEU A 380 11.41 -13.40 17.95
C LEU A 380 12.21 -12.22 17.37
N GLY A 381 12.34 -11.10 18.11
CA GLY A 381 12.98 -9.85 17.67
C GLY A 381 12.03 -8.82 17.04
N LEU A 382 10.72 -9.07 17.15
CA LEU A 382 9.63 -8.28 16.57
C LEU A 382 8.87 -7.41 17.59
N GLY A 383 9.22 -7.48 18.87
CA GLY A 383 8.51 -6.75 19.93
C GLY A 383 8.81 -5.24 19.99
N SER A 384 7.98 -4.52 20.74
CA SER A 384 7.99 -3.06 20.92
C SER A 384 9.13 -2.55 21.81
N ASN A 385 9.80 -3.46 22.53
CA ASN A 385 10.91 -3.14 23.42
C ASN A 385 12.21 -2.91 22.60
N PRO A 386 12.96 -1.81 22.83
CA PRO A 386 14.25 -1.60 22.17
C PRO A 386 15.25 -2.77 22.31
N SER A 387 15.15 -3.55 23.40
CA SER A 387 15.96 -4.75 23.61
C SER A 387 15.58 -5.91 22.68
N SER A 388 14.39 -5.93 22.08
CA SER A 388 13.97 -6.93 21.08
C SER A 388 14.89 -6.93 19.86
N GLN A 389 15.33 -5.73 19.43
CA GLN A 389 16.35 -5.60 18.38
C GLN A 389 17.69 -6.22 18.77
N ARG A 390 18.00 -6.30 20.07
CA ARG A 390 19.32 -6.70 20.56
C ARG A 390 19.45 -8.20 20.79
N SER A 391 18.34 -8.89 21.10
CA SER A 391 18.38 -10.29 21.58
C SER A 391 17.44 -11.27 20.86
N GLY A 392 16.61 -10.79 19.91
CA GLY A 392 15.64 -11.62 19.22
C GLY A 392 16.25 -12.74 18.35
N LEU A 393 15.54 -13.86 18.22
CA LEU A 393 15.93 -15.03 17.41
C LEU A 393 16.34 -14.65 15.98
N LEU A 394 15.57 -13.77 15.31
CA LEU A 394 15.87 -13.34 13.94
C LEU A 394 17.23 -12.66 13.83
N ASN A 395 17.55 -11.76 14.75
CA ASN A 395 18.85 -11.06 14.75
C ASN A 395 20.00 -12.00 15.14
N GLY A 396 19.74 -12.97 16.02
CA GLY A 396 20.69 -14.03 16.32
C GLY A 396 21.04 -14.91 15.11
N VAL A 397 20.07 -15.17 14.22
CA VAL A 397 20.31 -15.91 12.96
C VAL A 397 21.05 -15.05 11.95
N ILE A 398 20.70 -13.76 11.82
CA ILE A 398 21.40 -12.82 10.93
C ILE A 398 22.86 -12.65 11.36
N ALA A 399 23.13 -12.46 12.65
CA ALA A 399 24.49 -12.35 13.18
C ALA A 399 25.31 -13.62 12.90
N LEU A 400 24.71 -14.81 13.09
CA LEU A 400 25.35 -16.09 12.76
C LEU A 400 25.70 -16.20 11.26
N LEU A 401 24.79 -15.77 10.38
CA LEU A 401 25.03 -15.76 8.93
C LEU A 401 26.12 -14.77 8.51
N ARG A 402 26.33 -13.70 9.27
CA ARG A 402 27.39 -12.71 9.05
C ARG A 402 28.73 -13.07 9.72
N GLY A 403 28.75 -14.11 10.55
CA GLY A 403 29.94 -14.47 11.36
C GLY A 403 30.21 -13.48 12.50
N GLU A 404 29.21 -12.70 12.90
CA GLU A 404 29.29 -11.71 13.98
C GLU A 404 28.91 -12.37 15.33
N GLU A 405 29.60 -12.02 16.41
CA GLU A 405 29.18 -12.43 17.75
C GLU A 405 27.83 -11.78 18.11
N ARG A 406 27.02 -12.46 18.93
CA ARG A 406 25.79 -11.91 19.52
C ARG A 406 26.13 -10.81 20.54
N GLN A 407 26.72 -9.69 20.11
CA GLN A 407 26.98 -8.53 20.96
C GLN A 407 26.74 -7.21 20.22
N PRO A 408 26.38 -6.16 20.98
CA PRO A 408 25.42 -5.15 20.59
C PRO A 408 26.07 -4.09 19.71
N ALA A 409 25.36 -3.61 18.68
CA ALA A 409 25.66 -2.27 18.17
C ALA A 409 25.03 -1.25 19.15
N PRO A 410 25.82 -0.41 19.85
CA PRO A 410 25.31 0.90 20.21
C PRO A 410 25.02 1.62 18.89
N VAL A 411 23.81 2.15 18.72
CA VAL A 411 23.57 3.16 17.69
C VAL A 411 24.08 4.49 18.25
N GLU A 412 25.37 4.56 18.58
CA GLU A 412 26.05 5.85 18.49
C GLU A 412 26.28 6.08 16.99
N PRO A 413 25.99 7.27 16.44
CA PRO A 413 26.33 7.53 15.05
C PRO A 413 27.85 7.30 14.92
N PRO A 414 28.32 6.50 13.94
CA PRO A 414 29.72 6.57 13.58
C PRO A 414 30.03 8.04 13.31
N ASP A 415 31.18 8.51 13.81
CA ASP A 415 31.65 9.89 13.59
C ASP A 415 31.81 10.23 12.09
N ASP A 416 31.71 9.23 11.21
CA ASP A 416 31.88 9.33 9.76
C ASP A 416 30.63 8.78 9.05
N LEU A 417 29.53 9.55 9.08
CA LEU A 417 28.40 9.30 8.18
C LEU A 417 28.86 9.59 6.75
N THR A 418 28.66 8.65 5.82
CA THR A 418 28.86 8.90 4.39
C THR A 418 28.10 10.17 4.01
N SER A 419 28.82 11.20 3.57
CA SER A 419 28.18 12.45 3.18
C SER A 419 27.24 12.21 2.00
N LEU A 420 26.09 12.89 2.01
CA LEU A 420 25.22 12.96 0.86
C LEU A 420 25.69 14.00 -0.15
N ASP A 421 26.74 14.77 0.17
CA ASP A 421 27.31 15.79 -0.69
C ASP A 421 28.06 15.16 -1.88
N LEU A 422 28.05 15.89 -2.99
CA LEU A 422 28.86 15.61 -4.15
C LEU A 422 30.33 15.91 -3.83
N ASP A 423 31.23 15.08 -4.34
CA ASP A 423 32.69 15.30 -4.22
C ASP A 423 33.15 16.60 -4.92
N ILE A 424 32.40 17.06 -5.92
CA ILE A 424 32.68 18.27 -6.68
C ILE A 424 31.41 19.15 -6.81
N PRO A 425 31.59 20.47 -6.98
CA PRO A 425 30.46 21.37 -7.20
C PRO A 425 29.57 20.96 -8.38
N LEU A 426 28.27 21.18 -8.21
CA LEU A 426 27.25 20.78 -9.17
C LEU A 426 27.46 21.36 -10.59
N ASP A 427 28.00 22.56 -10.70
CA ASP A 427 28.29 23.24 -11.97
C ASP A 427 29.47 22.62 -12.74
N GLN A 428 30.29 21.81 -12.06
CA GLN A 428 31.44 21.12 -12.64
C GLN A 428 31.15 19.66 -12.98
N LEU A 429 29.98 19.13 -12.59
CA LEU A 429 29.60 17.77 -12.92
C LEU A 429 29.39 17.61 -14.43
N PRO A 430 29.83 16.48 -15.03
CA PRO A 430 29.47 16.15 -16.38
C PRO A 430 27.94 15.99 -16.48
N VAL A 431 27.35 16.48 -17.56
CA VAL A 431 25.90 16.41 -17.79
C VAL A 431 25.63 15.55 -19.02
N VAL A 432 24.66 14.65 -18.90
CA VAL A 432 24.09 13.92 -20.04
C VAL A 432 22.95 14.75 -20.64
N ASP A 433 23.00 14.99 -21.94
CA ASP A 433 22.00 15.75 -22.69
C ASP A 433 21.44 15.00 -23.92
N ASP A 434 21.88 13.76 -24.17
CA ASP A 434 21.47 12.96 -25.32
C ASP A 434 20.11 12.25 -25.13
N TYR A 435 19.48 12.37 -23.96
CA TYR A 435 18.22 11.69 -23.62
C TYR A 435 17.02 12.05 -24.52
N ARG A 436 17.04 13.22 -25.19
CA ARG A 436 16.01 13.64 -26.18
C ARG A 436 16.42 13.37 -27.63
N TRP A 437 17.23 12.36 -27.88
CA TRP A 437 17.73 12.01 -29.22
C TRP A 437 16.64 11.81 -30.29
N ASN A 438 15.45 11.29 -29.94
CA ASN A 438 14.36 11.06 -30.89
C ASN A 438 13.32 12.21 -30.91
N ASN A 439 13.73 13.37 -31.43
CA ASN A 439 12.87 14.55 -31.50
C ASN A 439 11.55 14.32 -32.25
N GLN A 440 11.54 13.48 -33.29
CA GLN A 440 10.32 13.22 -34.08
C GLN A 440 9.27 12.49 -33.25
N ALA A 441 9.67 11.45 -32.51
CA ALA A 441 8.76 10.73 -31.63
C ALA A 441 8.35 11.60 -30.43
N SER A 442 9.28 12.33 -29.82
CA SER A 442 8.99 13.17 -28.64
C SER A 442 8.03 14.33 -28.91
N GLN A 443 7.95 14.82 -30.15
CA GLN A 443 7.06 15.93 -30.54
C GLN A 443 5.70 15.48 -31.09
N ASN A 444 5.49 14.17 -31.30
CA ASN A 444 4.25 13.65 -31.85
C ASN A 444 3.73 12.48 -31.00
N THR A 445 2.57 12.68 -30.36
CA THR A 445 1.96 11.70 -29.45
C THR A 445 1.80 10.31 -30.07
N LEU A 446 1.36 10.22 -31.32
CA LEU A 446 1.17 8.92 -32.00
C LEU A 446 2.50 8.22 -32.26
N LEU A 447 3.52 8.99 -32.67
CA LEU A 447 4.87 8.44 -32.84
C LEU A 447 5.49 8.03 -31.50
N ALA A 448 5.30 8.80 -30.42
CA ALA A 448 5.76 8.44 -29.08
C ALA A 448 5.14 7.11 -28.61
N ILE A 449 3.82 6.94 -28.80
CA ILE A 449 3.10 5.71 -28.45
C ILE A 449 3.67 4.52 -29.23
N GLY A 450 3.78 4.64 -30.56
CA GLY A 450 4.31 3.57 -31.40
C GLY A 450 5.78 3.25 -31.11
N TRP A 451 6.58 4.29 -30.83
CA TRP A 451 8.00 4.16 -30.54
C TRP A 451 8.24 3.45 -29.21
N TRP A 452 7.52 3.85 -28.15
CA TRP A 452 7.62 3.20 -26.84
C TRP A 452 7.25 1.72 -26.93
N TRP A 453 6.15 1.39 -27.61
CA TRP A 453 5.79 -0.01 -27.87
C TRP A 453 6.93 -0.75 -28.57
N LEU A 454 7.48 -0.17 -29.63
CA LEU A 454 8.56 -0.79 -30.39
C LEU A 454 9.79 -1.06 -29.53
N VAL A 455 10.22 -0.09 -28.72
CA VAL A 455 11.37 -0.24 -27.81
C VAL A 455 11.14 -1.40 -26.84
N VAL A 456 10.01 -1.41 -26.13
CA VAL A 456 9.70 -2.47 -25.17
C VAL A 456 9.56 -3.83 -25.86
N ALA A 457 9.00 -3.87 -27.07
CA ALA A 457 8.94 -5.09 -27.87
C ALA A 457 10.34 -5.59 -28.24
N VAL A 458 11.23 -4.71 -28.74
CA VAL A 458 12.62 -5.06 -29.09
C VAL A 458 13.35 -5.62 -27.87
N LEU A 459 13.29 -4.94 -26.73
CA LEU A 459 13.88 -5.42 -25.47
C LEU A 459 13.31 -6.80 -25.08
N GLY A 460 12.00 -6.99 -25.25
CA GLY A 460 11.34 -8.28 -25.07
C GLY A 460 11.90 -9.37 -25.97
N TRP A 461 12.03 -9.12 -27.28
CA TRP A 461 12.58 -10.08 -28.23
C TRP A 461 14.05 -10.43 -27.96
N LEU A 462 14.86 -9.46 -27.52
CA LEU A 462 16.26 -9.70 -27.13
C LEU A 462 16.35 -10.61 -25.90
N ALA A 463 15.46 -10.43 -24.93
CA ALA A 463 15.42 -11.24 -23.71
C ALA A 463 14.61 -12.54 -23.85
N TRP A 464 13.77 -12.68 -24.87
CA TRP A 464 12.85 -13.81 -24.99
C TRP A 464 13.56 -15.18 -25.05
N PRO A 465 14.67 -15.37 -25.78
CA PRO A 465 15.39 -16.65 -25.74
C PRO A 465 15.88 -17.03 -24.33
N ILE A 466 16.25 -16.05 -23.51
CA ILE A 466 16.63 -16.26 -22.11
C ILE A 466 15.39 -16.66 -21.31
N ALA A 467 14.29 -15.90 -21.45
CA ALA A 467 13.00 -16.19 -20.83
C ALA A 467 12.46 -17.58 -21.22
N PHE A 468 12.67 -18.01 -22.46
CA PHE A 468 12.26 -19.31 -22.99
C PHE A 468 12.90 -20.48 -22.26
N VAL A 469 14.14 -20.29 -21.80
CA VAL A 469 14.89 -21.29 -21.01
C VAL A 469 14.54 -21.20 -19.53
N LEU A 470 14.44 -20.00 -18.97
CA LEU A 470 14.12 -19.79 -17.55
C LEU A 470 12.69 -20.21 -17.21
N PHE A 471 11.73 -19.87 -18.07
CA PHE A 471 10.30 -20.10 -17.88
C PHE A 471 9.77 -21.28 -18.70
N ARG A 472 10.60 -22.30 -18.93
CA ARG A 472 10.20 -23.55 -19.61
C ARG A 472 8.89 -24.17 -19.10
N PRO A 473 8.56 -24.13 -17.78
CA PRO A 473 7.30 -24.67 -17.29
C PRO A 473 6.05 -23.89 -17.70
N LEU A 474 6.18 -22.62 -18.09
CA LEU A 474 5.04 -21.79 -18.50
C LEU A 474 4.56 -22.15 -19.91
N ARG A 475 3.24 -22.07 -20.12
CA ARG A 475 2.60 -22.42 -21.40
C ARG A 475 3.07 -21.55 -22.57
N ASP A 476 3.39 -20.29 -22.29
CA ASP A 476 3.89 -19.31 -23.27
C ASP A 476 5.44 -19.27 -23.33
N ARG A 477 6.13 -20.12 -22.54
CA ARG A 477 7.59 -20.11 -22.38
C ARG A 477 8.14 -18.73 -22.00
N GLY A 478 7.41 -17.97 -21.18
CA GLY A 478 7.85 -16.66 -20.69
C GLY A 478 7.83 -15.54 -21.71
N TYR A 479 7.15 -15.72 -22.85
CA TYR A 479 7.03 -14.68 -23.88
C TYR A 479 6.38 -13.40 -23.33
N MET A 480 5.29 -13.50 -22.56
CA MET A 480 4.63 -12.31 -22.00
C MET A 480 5.49 -11.56 -20.99
N LEU A 481 6.34 -12.28 -20.24
CA LEU A 481 7.27 -11.71 -19.26
C LEU A 481 8.55 -11.15 -19.91
N SER A 482 8.84 -11.52 -21.15
CA SER A 482 10.10 -11.17 -21.83
C SER A 482 10.31 -9.66 -21.94
N ARG A 483 9.26 -8.88 -22.19
CA ARG A 483 9.30 -7.40 -22.25
C ARG A 483 9.79 -6.79 -20.96
N ALA A 484 9.17 -7.18 -19.84
CA ALA A 484 9.54 -6.71 -18.51
C ALA A 484 10.94 -7.19 -18.13
N LEU A 485 11.28 -8.44 -18.45
CA LEU A 485 12.61 -8.99 -18.20
C LEU A 485 13.70 -8.25 -18.99
N GLY A 486 13.48 -7.99 -20.27
CA GLY A 486 14.43 -7.29 -21.13
C GLY A 486 14.66 -5.85 -20.70
N TRP A 487 13.58 -5.14 -20.37
CA TRP A 487 13.66 -3.78 -19.82
C TRP A 487 14.40 -3.74 -18.49
N LEU A 488 14.07 -4.64 -17.56
CA LEU A 488 14.74 -4.75 -16.27
C LEU A 488 16.23 -5.12 -16.41
N LEU A 489 16.56 -6.14 -17.20
CA LEU A 489 17.94 -6.61 -17.35
C LEU A 489 18.82 -5.55 -18.01
N ALA A 490 18.36 -4.98 -19.11
CA ALA A 490 19.15 -3.98 -19.86
C ALA A 490 19.33 -2.70 -19.04
N GLY A 491 18.26 -2.23 -18.39
CA GLY A 491 18.31 -1.09 -17.46
C GLY A 491 19.21 -1.35 -16.26
N TRP A 492 19.11 -2.53 -15.63
CA TRP A 492 19.93 -2.91 -14.49
C TRP A 492 21.43 -3.02 -14.85
N ILE A 493 21.77 -3.58 -16.00
CA ILE A 493 23.15 -3.65 -16.49
C ILE A 493 23.74 -2.25 -16.61
N LEU A 494 23.04 -1.33 -17.27
CA LEU A 494 23.54 0.05 -17.40
C LEU A 494 23.66 0.72 -16.02
N TRP A 495 22.66 0.54 -15.15
CA TRP A 495 22.66 1.14 -13.81
C TRP A 495 23.86 0.70 -12.99
N VAL A 496 24.19 -0.60 -12.98
CA VAL A 496 25.37 -1.14 -12.30
C VAL A 496 26.65 -0.59 -12.94
N LEU A 497 26.76 -0.60 -14.26
CA LEU A 497 27.96 -0.09 -14.95
C LEU A 497 28.18 1.40 -14.69
N ALA A 498 27.12 2.21 -14.65
CA ALA A 498 27.23 3.64 -14.35
C ALA A 498 27.38 3.95 -12.86
N GLY A 499 26.88 3.09 -11.97
CA GLY A 499 27.17 3.17 -10.53
C GLY A 499 28.62 2.80 -10.20
N LEU A 500 29.23 1.89 -10.97
CA LEU A 500 30.64 1.51 -10.83
C LEU A 500 31.61 2.45 -11.58
N GLY A 501 31.11 3.48 -12.28
CA GLY A 501 31.93 4.38 -13.09
C GLY A 501 32.54 3.75 -14.35
N VAL A 502 32.06 2.58 -14.78
CA VAL A 502 32.54 1.86 -15.97
C VAL A 502 31.91 2.39 -17.26
N ALA A 503 30.67 2.87 -17.17
CA ALA A 503 29.93 3.48 -18.27
C ALA A 503 29.23 4.76 -17.80
N HIS A 504 28.84 5.63 -18.73
CA HIS A 504 27.94 6.74 -18.43
C HIS A 504 26.49 6.41 -18.80
N ASN A 505 25.53 6.98 -18.08
CA ASN A 505 24.09 6.87 -18.34
C ASN A 505 23.68 7.65 -19.60
N THR A 506 24.14 7.20 -20.76
CA THR A 506 23.87 7.81 -22.08
C THR A 506 23.01 6.88 -22.93
N VAL A 507 22.34 7.44 -23.94
CA VAL A 507 21.52 6.65 -24.87
C VAL A 507 22.33 5.59 -25.59
N THR A 508 23.58 5.91 -25.94
CA THR A 508 24.49 4.96 -26.59
C THR A 508 24.75 3.76 -25.68
N ASN A 509 25.09 4.01 -24.42
CA ASN A 509 25.36 2.94 -23.46
C ASN A 509 24.09 2.17 -23.08
N ALA A 510 22.92 2.81 -23.11
CA ALA A 510 21.64 2.12 -22.97
C ALA A 510 21.42 1.08 -24.07
N TRP A 511 21.65 1.44 -25.33
CA TRP A 511 21.57 0.50 -26.45
C TRP A 511 22.67 -0.56 -26.42
N LEU A 512 23.88 -0.25 -25.93
CA LEU A 512 24.93 -1.24 -25.73
C LEU A 512 24.56 -2.25 -24.63
N ALA A 513 23.95 -1.82 -23.53
CA ALA A 513 23.44 -2.70 -22.50
C ALA A 513 22.33 -3.62 -23.05
N ALA A 514 21.41 -3.08 -23.86
CA ALA A 514 20.40 -3.87 -24.55
C ALA A 514 21.04 -4.87 -25.54
N ALA A 515 22.08 -4.47 -26.27
CA ALA A 515 22.82 -5.35 -27.17
C ALA A 515 23.52 -6.49 -26.41
N LEU A 516 24.05 -6.24 -25.21
CA LEU A 516 24.62 -7.29 -24.36
C LEU A 516 23.57 -8.34 -23.96
N VAL A 517 22.37 -7.91 -23.56
CA VAL A 517 21.23 -8.82 -23.34
C VAL A 517 20.91 -9.58 -24.63
N GLY A 518 20.94 -8.91 -25.77
CA GLY A 518 20.77 -9.52 -27.10
C GLY A 518 21.80 -10.59 -27.44
N VAL A 519 23.07 -10.40 -27.08
CA VAL A 519 24.13 -11.42 -27.27
C VAL A 519 23.85 -12.65 -26.42
N LEU A 520 23.48 -12.47 -25.14
CA LEU A 520 23.09 -13.58 -24.26
C LEU A 520 21.84 -14.29 -24.78
N GLY A 521 20.87 -13.52 -25.28
CA GLY A 521 19.68 -14.03 -25.96
C GLY A 521 20.02 -14.82 -27.22
N LEU A 522 20.95 -14.34 -28.04
CA LEU A 522 21.41 -15.03 -29.25
C LEU A 522 22.09 -16.37 -28.91
N VAL A 523 22.92 -16.40 -27.86
CA VAL A 523 23.52 -17.65 -27.37
C VAL A 523 22.42 -18.64 -26.95
N ALA A 524 21.45 -18.21 -26.16
CA ALA A 524 20.33 -19.04 -25.74
C ALA A 524 19.48 -19.51 -26.95
N LEU A 525 19.27 -18.64 -27.94
CA LEU A 525 18.55 -18.94 -29.17
C LEU A 525 19.27 -20.01 -29.98
N VAL A 526 20.57 -19.86 -30.24
CA VAL A 526 21.36 -20.84 -31.03
C VAL A 526 21.32 -22.22 -30.38
N TRP A 527 21.42 -22.29 -29.04
CA TRP A 527 21.34 -23.55 -28.30
C TRP A 527 19.95 -24.20 -28.35
N ASN A 528 18.87 -23.42 -28.44
CA ASN A 528 17.49 -23.91 -28.35
C ASN A 528 16.67 -23.72 -29.65
N TRP A 529 17.31 -23.39 -30.78
CA TRP A 529 16.63 -22.84 -31.97
C TRP A 529 15.55 -23.76 -32.54
N ARG A 530 15.80 -25.08 -32.54
CA ARG A 530 14.85 -26.10 -33.03
C ARG A 530 13.58 -26.12 -32.18
N GLU A 531 13.74 -26.06 -30.86
CA GLU A 531 12.62 -26.07 -29.91
C GLU A 531 11.82 -24.77 -30.02
N MET A 532 12.50 -23.63 -30.15
CA MET A 532 11.84 -22.33 -30.28
C MET A 532 11.03 -22.21 -31.56
N ILE A 533 11.56 -22.67 -32.71
CA ILE A 533 10.80 -22.67 -33.97
C ILE A 533 9.61 -23.62 -33.90
N ALA A 534 9.80 -24.82 -33.33
CA ALA A 534 8.69 -25.75 -33.14
C ALA A 534 7.60 -25.15 -32.23
N PHE A 535 8.01 -24.44 -31.18
CA PHE A 535 7.10 -23.71 -30.31
C PHE A 535 6.35 -22.60 -31.04
N LEU A 536 7.03 -21.74 -31.80
CA LEU A 536 6.38 -20.67 -32.59
C LEU A 536 5.31 -21.22 -33.53
N ARG A 537 5.60 -22.34 -34.22
CA ARG A 537 4.63 -22.99 -35.11
C ARG A 537 3.44 -23.59 -34.39
N ARG A 538 3.65 -24.14 -33.18
CA ARG A 538 2.62 -24.81 -32.37
C ARG A 538 1.77 -23.84 -31.56
N SER A 539 2.36 -22.75 -31.09
CA SER A 539 1.83 -21.88 -30.04
C SER A 539 1.52 -20.46 -30.53
N GLY A 540 1.52 -20.21 -31.85
CA GLY A 540 1.15 -18.90 -32.42
C GLY A 540 -0.10 -18.27 -31.80
N PRO A 541 -1.22 -19.00 -31.59
CA PRO A 541 -2.43 -18.42 -30.99
C PRO A 541 -2.23 -17.87 -29.57
N ILE A 542 -1.45 -18.54 -28.70
CA ILE A 542 -1.23 -18.04 -27.33
C ILE A 542 -0.36 -16.78 -27.34
N LEU A 543 0.59 -16.69 -28.28
CA LEU A 543 1.41 -15.50 -28.45
C LEU A 543 0.58 -14.32 -28.94
N LEU A 544 -0.29 -14.54 -29.93
CA LEU A 544 -1.22 -13.52 -30.43
C LEU A 544 -2.18 -13.02 -29.35
N VAL A 545 -2.70 -13.92 -28.51
CA VAL A 545 -3.53 -13.53 -27.36
C VAL A 545 -2.73 -12.68 -26.37
N GLY A 546 -1.47 -13.06 -26.09
CA GLY A 546 -0.58 -12.25 -25.25
C GLY A 546 -0.32 -10.86 -25.80
N GLU A 547 -0.05 -10.76 -27.10
CA GLU A 547 0.08 -9.49 -27.80
C GLU A 547 -1.18 -8.64 -27.72
N ALA A 548 -2.36 -9.24 -27.92
CA ALA A 548 -3.62 -8.53 -27.82
C ALA A 548 -3.89 -8.03 -26.39
N ILE A 549 -3.61 -8.84 -25.37
CA ILE A 549 -3.75 -8.43 -23.96
C ILE A 549 -2.81 -7.26 -23.65
N PHE A 550 -1.54 -7.36 -24.05
CA PHE A 550 -0.57 -6.28 -23.87
C PHE A 550 -1.00 -5.01 -24.60
N ALA A 551 -1.43 -5.13 -25.85
CA ALA A 551 -1.92 -4.04 -26.68
C ALA A 551 -3.07 -3.28 -26.02
N VAL A 552 -4.10 -4.03 -25.58
CA VAL A 552 -5.28 -3.47 -24.95
C VAL A 552 -4.92 -2.78 -23.64
N ALA A 553 -4.12 -3.43 -22.79
CA ALA A 553 -3.69 -2.83 -21.52
C ALA A 553 -2.85 -1.57 -21.74
N TYR A 554 -1.88 -1.61 -22.66
CA TYR A 554 -1.03 -0.48 -22.99
C TYR A 554 -1.85 0.71 -23.51
N LEU A 555 -2.70 0.49 -24.52
CA LEU A 555 -3.53 1.55 -25.08
C LEU A 555 -4.55 2.09 -24.08
N PHE A 556 -5.10 1.24 -23.21
CA PHE A 556 -5.98 1.66 -22.13
C PHE A 556 -5.27 2.64 -21.18
N PHE A 557 -4.07 2.32 -20.71
CA PHE A 557 -3.29 3.23 -19.85
C PHE A 557 -2.82 4.49 -20.59
N VAL A 558 -2.50 4.38 -21.88
CA VAL A 558 -2.22 5.57 -22.72
C VAL A 558 -3.45 6.48 -22.76
N VAL A 559 -4.64 5.93 -22.97
CA VAL A 559 -5.90 6.71 -22.96
C VAL A 559 -6.11 7.38 -21.60
N ILE A 560 -5.93 6.67 -20.49
CA ILE A 560 -5.98 7.26 -19.14
C ILE A 560 -5.02 8.44 -19.04
N ARG A 561 -3.76 8.27 -19.48
CA ARG A 561 -2.77 9.35 -19.41
C ARG A 561 -3.08 10.51 -20.35
N MET A 562 -3.72 10.27 -21.49
CA MET A 562 -4.19 11.32 -22.40
C MET A 562 -5.33 12.14 -21.80
N TYR A 563 -6.21 11.52 -20.99
CA TYR A 563 -7.30 12.23 -20.29
C TYR A 563 -6.82 12.99 -19.06
N ASN A 564 -5.71 12.58 -18.44
CA ASN A 564 -5.07 13.30 -17.36
C ASN A 564 -3.60 13.56 -17.71
N PRO A 565 -3.31 14.49 -18.65
CA PRO A 565 -1.96 14.75 -19.13
C PRO A 565 -1.14 15.59 -18.13
N ASP A 566 -1.81 16.27 -17.21
CA ASP A 566 -1.16 17.21 -16.29
C ASP A 566 -0.12 16.52 -15.41
N LEU A 567 1.06 17.15 -15.34
CA LEU A 567 2.10 16.86 -14.35
C LEU A 567 1.83 17.62 -13.05
N TRP A 568 1.07 18.72 -13.15
CA TRP A 568 0.69 19.57 -12.03
C TRP A 568 -0.80 19.51 -11.78
N GLN A 569 -1.13 19.12 -10.57
CA GLN A 569 -2.42 19.45 -10.01
C GLN A 569 -2.16 19.85 -8.55
N PRO A 570 -2.48 21.07 -8.12
CA PRO A 570 -2.08 21.54 -6.80
C PRO A 570 -2.62 20.72 -5.60
N TRP A 571 -3.65 19.88 -5.81
CA TRP A 571 -4.34 19.05 -4.82
C TRP A 571 -4.25 17.52 -5.13
N TYR A 572 -4.10 17.12 -6.39
CA TYR A 572 -3.98 15.72 -6.88
C TYR A 572 -2.57 15.39 -7.41
N GLY A 573 -1.66 16.36 -7.39
CA GLY A 573 -0.31 16.24 -7.92
C GLY A 573 0.62 15.49 -6.98
N GLY A 574 0.38 15.57 -5.67
CA GLY A 574 1.14 14.85 -4.63
C GLY A 574 2.64 14.83 -4.92
N GLU A 575 3.19 13.63 -5.04
CA GLU A 575 4.61 13.38 -5.27
C GLU A 575 5.07 13.56 -6.73
N LYS A 576 4.18 13.85 -7.70
CA LYS A 576 4.56 13.95 -9.13
C LYS A 576 5.65 14.98 -9.43
N PHE A 577 5.73 16.06 -8.64
CA PHE A 577 6.81 17.05 -8.75
C PHE A 577 8.13 16.45 -8.37
N MET A 578 8.15 15.76 -7.23
CA MET A 578 9.32 15.06 -6.75
C MET A 578 9.73 13.98 -7.76
N GLU A 579 8.79 13.17 -8.24
CA GLU A 579 9.05 12.13 -9.24
C GLU A 579 9.61 12.72 -10.54
N PHE A 580 9.02 13.80 -11.05
CA PHE A 580 9.49 14.46 -12.27
C PHE A 580 10.85 15.14 -12.07
N ALA A 581 11.08 15.76 -10.92
CA ALA A 581 12.37 16.32 -10.57
C ALA A 581 13.44 15.22 -10.48
N PHE A 582 13.15 14.10 -9.82
CA PHE A 582 14.04 12.93 -9.77
C PHE A 582 14.29 12.35 -11.15
N LEU A 583 13.27 12.25 -12.00
CA LEU A 583 13.43 11.82 -13.39
C LEU A 583 14.40 12.73 -14.15
N ASN A 584 14.27 14.05 -14.02
CA ASN A 584 15.19 15.00 -14.64
C ASN A 584 16.62 14.93 -14.06
N GLY A 585 16.74 14.74 -12.74
CA GLY A 585 18.03 14.53 -12.07
C GLY A 585 18.73 13.28 -12.60
N ILE A 586 18.00 12.17 -12.74
CA ILE A 586 18.50 10.91 -13.30
C ILE A 586 18.92 11.05 -14.76
N LEU A 587 18.07 11.66 -15.61
CA LEU A 587 18.34 11.83 -17.04
C LEU A 587 19.60 12.66 -17.33
N ARG A 588 19.97 13.55 -16.41
CA ARG A 588 21.14 14.43 -16.53
C ARG A 588 22.40 13.88 -15.86
N SER A 589 22.25 12.90 -14.96
CA SER A 589 23.35 12.34 -14.20
C SER A 589 24.07 11.27 -15.04
N PRO A 590 25.38 11.41 -15.30
CA PRO A 590 26.16 10.41 -16.04
C PRO A 590 26.49 9.17 -15.22
N THR A 591 26.56 9.29 -13.89
CA THR A 591 26.88 8.22 -12.95
C THR A 591 25.80 8.13 -11.86
N PHE A 592 25.79 7.03 -11.11
CA PHE A 592 24.87 6.82 -9.97
C PHE A 592 25.64 6.73 -8.64
N PRO A 593 25.10 7.22 -7.51
CA PRO A 593 23.80 7.87 -7.33
C PRO A 593 23.61 9.17 -8.17
N PRO A 594 22.37 9.52 -8.54
CA PRO A 594 22.09 10.69 -9.36
C PRO A 594 22.00 11.96 -8.49
N VAL A 595 22.16 13.12 -9.10
CA VAL A 595 22.04 14.42 -8.42
C VAL A 595 20.63 14.61 -7.84
N ASP A 596 20.55 15.11 -6.59
CA ASP A 596 19.30 15.48 -5.95
C ASP A 596 18.83 16.89 -6.36
N PRO A 597 17.65 17.03 -6.98
CA PRO A 597 17.10 18.33 -7.34
C PRO A 597 16.60 19.16 -6.14
N HIS A 598 16.36 18.55 -4.98
CA HIS A 598 15.90 19.21 -3.75
C HIS A 598 17.02 19.42 -2.73
N PHE A 599 18.12 18.68 -2.84
CA PHE A 599 19.31 18.85 -2.01
C PHE A 599 20.50 19.29 -2.87
N ALA A 600 20.57 20.61 -3.12
CA ALA A 600 21.58 21.19 -4.00
C ALA A 600 23.00 20.89 -3.50
N GLY A 601 23.80 20.25 -4.36
CA GLY A 601 25.14 19.83 -4.00
C GLY A 601 25.24 18.40 -3.46
N GLY A 602 24.15 17.60 -3.49
CA GLY A 602 24.16 16.20 -3.07
C GLY A 602 23.43 15.23 -4.01
N PHE A 603 23.30 13.98 -3.56
CA PHE A 603 22.70 12.87 -4.30
C PHE A 603 21.33 12.43 -3.79
N ILE A 604 20.48 11.85 -4.67
CA ILE A 604 19.12 11.40 -4.32
C ILE A 604 19.17 10.25 -3.31
N ASN A 605 18.94 10.54 -2.02
CA ASN A 605 18.80 9.54 -0.96
C ASN A 605 17.36 8.98 -0.85
N TYR A 606 16.84 8.45 -1.96
CA TYR A 606 15.46 7.94 -2.06
C TYR A 606 15.35 6.70 -2.97
N TYR A 607 14.18 6.05 -3.01
CA TYR A 607 13.96 4.84 -3.83
C TYR A 607 13.77 5.15 -5.32
N TYR A 608 14.82 5.60 -6.00
CA TYR A 608 14.71 6.12 -7.37
C TYR A 608 14.76 5.05 -8.50
N PHE A 609 15.02 3.77 -8.22
CA PHE A 609 15.27 2.77 -9.28
C PHE A 609 14.10 2.59 -10.27
N GLY A 610 12.85 2.66 -9.79
CA GLY A 610 11.68 2.61 -10.66
C GLY A 610 11.62 3.78 -11.63
N ILE A 611 11.96 4.99 -11.15
CA ILE A 611 12.03 6.21 -11.96
C ILE A 611 13.21 6.11 -12.94
N TYR A 612 14.33 5.51 -12.52
CA TYR A 612 15.46 5.23 -13.41
C TYR A 612 15.07 4.28 -14.56
N LEU A 613 14.29 3.22 -14.31
CA LEU A 613 13.83 2.35 -15.40
C LEU A 613 12.96 3.09 -16.40
N VAL A 614 12.18 4.09 -15.97
CA VAL A 614 11.42 4.98 -16.88
C VAL A 614 12.33 5.93 -17.65
N ALA A 615 13.46 6.33 -17.06
CA ALA A 615 14.48 7.18 -17.70
C ALA A 615 15.29 6.42 -18.76
N TYR A 616 15.56 5.13 -18.53
CA TYR A 616 16.23 4.19 -19.43
C TYR A 616 15.35 3.85 -20.64
#